data_AF-A0A7R7GU06-F1
#
_entry.id   AF-A0A7R7GU06-F1
#
_cell.length_a   1.000
_cell.length_b   1.000
_cell.length_c   1.000
_cell.angle_alpha   90.00
_cell.angle_beta   90.00
_cell.angle_gamma   90.00
#
_symmetry.space_group_name_H-M   'P 1'
#
loop_
_entity.id
_entity.type
_entity.pdbx_description
1 polymer ?
#
loop_
_entity_poly.entity_id
_entity_poly.type
_entity_poly.pdbx_seq_one_letter_code
_entity_poly.pdbx_strand_id
1 'polypeptide(L)'
;MEANQLAPEIRRELSTLDRATADTVARHLVAAGVLIDDDPEAALSHARAARARSGRIAAIREAVGIAAYHCGDWAQALAELRAARRMGSKSALLPLIADCERGLGRPERAIELARGPEAAQLSGDDADELRIVAAGARADLGQLEQALTVLSTPPLDPRGVFPVNESALF
;
A
#
# COMPACT_ATOMS: atom_id res chain seq x y z
N MET A 1 22.82 7.15 7.81
CA MET A 1 21.95 6.75 6.69
C MET A 1 22.52 7.33 5.44
N GLU A 2 22.97 6.47 4.52
CA GLU A 2 23.64 6.87 3.29
C GLU A 2 22.63 6.93 2.13
N ALA A 3 22.67 7.98 1.30
CA ALA A 3 21.74 8.12 0.17
C ALA A 3 21.85 6.98 -0.86
N ASN A 4 23.03 6.35 -0.93
CA ASN A 4 23.31 5.24 -1.84
C ASN A 4 22.58 3.94 -1.44
N GLN A 5 21.98 3.87 -0.25
CA GLN A 5 21.16 2.74 0.21
C GLN A 5 19.73 2.78 -0.34
N LEU A 6 19.29 3.92 -0.90
CA LEU A 6 17.96 4.02 -1.53
C LEU A 6 17.87 3.10 -2.75
N ALA A 7 16.74 2.43 -2.94
CA ALA A 7 16.53 1.58 -4.11
C ALA A 7 16.77 2.37 -5.42
N PRO A 8 17.49 1.80 -6.41
CA PRO A 8 17.86 2.50 -7.64
C PRO A 8 16.67 3.12 -8.39
N GLU A 9 15.54 2.44 -8.42
CA GLU A 9 14.29 2.86 -9.04
C GLU A 9 13.72 4.13 -8.39
N ILE A 10 13.74 4.22 -7.06
CA ILE A 10 13.30 5.42 -6.34
C ILE A 10 14.31 6.55 -6.54
N ARG A 11 15.62 6.24 -6.54
CA ARG A 11 16.65 7.25 -6.82
C ARG A 11 16.49 7.87 -8.21
N ARG A 12 16.04 7.11 -9.22
CA ARG A 12 15.75 7.65 -10.56
C ARG A 12 14.63 8.68 -10.54
N GLU A 13 13.62 8.53 -9.68
CA GLU A 13 12.55 9.53 -9.53
C GLU A 13 13.05 10.87 -8.98
N LEU A 14 14.17 10.85 -8.24
CA LEU A 14 14.81 12.06 -7.71
C LEU A 14 15.71 12.78 -8.73
N SER A 15 15.87 12.24 -9.94
CA SER A 15 16.81 12.76 -10.95
C SER A 15 16.51 14.18 -11.44
N THR A 16 15.29 14.67 -11.21
CA THR A 16 14.88 16.04 -11.56
C THR A 16 15.28 17.09 -10.51
N LEU A 17 15.72 16.65 -9.33
CA LEU A 17 16.17 17.52 -8.25
C LEU A 17 17.66 17.86 -8.42
N ASP A 18 18.09 18.98 -7.85
CA ASP A 18 19.51 19.24 -7.71
C ASP A 18 20.16 18.20 -6.78
N ARG A 19 21.48 18.00 -6.93
CA ARG A 19 22.21 16.93 -6.24
C ARG A 19 22.10 17.02 -4.72
N ALA A 20 22.12 18.21 -4.13
CA ALA A 20 22.09 18.38 -2.69
C ALA A 20 20.70 18.06 -2.12
N THR A 21 19.65 18.50 -2.81
CA THR A 21 18.27 18.16 -2.46
C THR A 21 17.99 16.67 -2.63
N ALA A 22 18.41 16.08 -3.76
CA ALA A 22 18.25 14.65 -4.03
C ALA A 22 18.90 13.78 -2.95
N ASP A 23 20.14 14.10 -2.56
CA ASP A 23 20.87 13.38 -1.51
C ASP A 23 20.16 13.46 -0.15
N THR A 24 19.71 14.66 0.22
CA THR A 24 19.01 14.87 1.49
C THR A 24 17.67 14.13 1.52
N VAL A 25 16.89 14.22 0.44
CA VAL A 25 15.63 13.47 0.30
C VAL A 25 15.89 11.97 0.38
N ALA A 26 16.91 11.46 -0.34
CA ALA A 26 17.24 10.05 -0.31
C ALA A 26 17.59 9.55 1.09
N ARG A 27 18.39 10.30 1.86
CA ARG A 27 18.69 9.96 3.26
C ARG A 27 17.45 9.90 4.14
N HIS A 28 16.50 10.81 3.96
CA HIS A 28 15.23 10.77 4.67
C HIS A 28 14.36 9.57 4.25
N LEU A 29 14.29 9.23 2.96
CA LEU A 29 13.53 8.07 2.50
C LEU A 29 14.13 6.75 3.00
N VAL A 30 15.46 6.63 3.00
CA VAL A 30 16.17 5.48 3.61
C VAL A 30 15.89 5.42 5.11
N ALA A 31 15.87 6.55 5.81
CA ALA A 31 15.51 6.62 7.23
C ALA A 31 14.08 6.18 7.50
N ALA A 32 13.13 6.64 6.70
CA ALA A 32 11.74 6.21 6.81
C ALA A 32 11.60 4.70 6.60
N GLY A 33 12.25 4.13 5.58
CA GLY A 33 12.17 2.69 5.30
C GLY A 33 12.81 1.80 6.37
N VAL A 34 13.90 2.24 7.01
CA VAL A 34 14.53 1.46 8.09
C VAL A 34 13.76 1.51 9.40
N LEU A 35 13.09 2.63 9.69
CA LEU A 35 12.39 2.83 10.96
C LEU A 35 10.93 2.37 10.92
N ILE A 36 10.38 2.03 9.75
CA ILE A 36 8.93 1.85 9.57
C ILE A 36 8.30 0.81 10.50
N ASP A 37 9.02 -0.29 10.79
CA ASP A 37 8.53 -1.38 11.63
C ASP A 37 8.84 -1.16 13.13
N ASP A 38 9.89 -0.41 13.45
CA ASP A 38 10.40 -0.23 14.82
C ASP A 38 9.92 1.08 15.48
N ASP A 39 9.88 2.18 14.73
CA ASP A 39 9.49 3.53 15.17
C ASP A 39 8.76 4.27 14.01
N PRO A 40 7.47 3.96 13.80
CA PRO A 40 6.71 4.52 12.69
C PRO A 40 6.51 6.03 12.80
N GLU A 41 6.47 6.61 14.01
CA GLU A 41 6.42 8.06 14.20
C GLU A 41 7.69 8.75 13.71
N ALA A 42 8.87 8.20 14.01
CA ALA A 42 10.13 8.70 13.48
C ALA A 42 10.20 8.50 11.96
N ALA A 43 9.76 7.36 11.44
CA ALA A 43 9.67 7.11 10.00
C ALA A 43 8.81 8.18 9.31
N LEU A 44 7.64 8.50 9.87
CA LEU A 44 6.74 9.53 9.37
C LEU A 44 7.37 10.92 9.43
N SER A 45 8.12 11.23 10.48
CA SER A 45 8.88 12.49 10.59
C SER A 45 9.89 12.62 9.44
N HIS A 46 10.68 11.56 9.17
CA HIS A 46 11.61 11.54 8.04
C HIS A 46 10.90 11.67 6.70
N ALA A 47 9.82 10.93 6.46
CA ALA A 47 9.07 11.01 5.22
C ALA A 47 8.46 12.41 5.01
N ARG A 48 7.89 13.03 6.05
CA ARG A 48 7.39 14.41 6.01
C ARG A 48 8.50 15.42 5.71
N ALA A 49 9.70 15.23 6.25
CA ALA A 49 10.86 16.06 5.97
C ALA A 49 11.34 15.93 4.50
N ALA A 50 11.22 14.75 3.89
CA ALA A 50 11.43 14.59 2.45
C ALA A 50 10.36 15.34 1.62
N ARG A 51 9.08 15.17 1.99
CA ARG A 51 7.94 15.82 1.33
C ARG A 51 7.98 17.35 1.41
N ALA A 52 8.46 17.91 2.51
CA ALA A 52 8.62 19.35 2.67
C ALA A 52 9.65 19.94 1.68
N ARG A 53 10.63 19.14 1.25
CA ARG A 53 11.65 19.54 0.27
C ARG A 53 11.17 19.33 -1.17
N SER A 54 10.48 18.24 -1.43
CA SER A 54 9.86 17.98 -2.75
C SER A 54 8.56 17.21 -2.60
N GLY A 55 7.44 17.89 -2.80
CA GLY A 55 6.10 17.29 -2.71
C GLY A 55 5.56 16.75 -4.05
N ARG A 56 6.31 16.89 -5.15
CA ARG A 56 5.85 16.55 -6.51
C ARG A 56 6.49 15.27 -7.08
N ILE A 57 6.96 14.38 -6.20
CA ILE A 57 7.51 13.07 -6.59
C ILE A 57 6.65 11.97 -5.96
N ALA A 58 6.22 10.99 -6.76
CA ALA A 58 5.29 9.95 -6.35
C ALA A 58 5.83 9.11 -5.19
N ALA A 59 7.07 8.65 -5.27
CA ALA A 59 7.71 7.88 -4.19
C ALA A 59 7.79 8.64 -2.84
N ILE A 60 7.90 9.97 -2.87
CA ILE A 60 7.90 10.77 -1.62
C ILE A 60 6.49 10.82 -1.01
N ARG A 61 5.45 10.95 -1.84
CA ARG A 61 4.06 10.87 -1.36
C ARG A 61 3.78 9.49 -0.77
N GLU A 62 4.22 8.45 -1.46
CA GLU A 62 4.07 7.06 -1.03
C GLU A 62 4.74 6.81 0.32
N ALA A 63 5.99 7.22 0.50
CA ALA A 63 6.70 7.08 1.77
C ALA A 63 5.95 7.75 2.94
N VAL A 64 5.37 8.94 2.73
CA VAL A 64 4.54 9.60 3.76
C VAL A 64 3.25 8.83 3.99
N GLY A 65 2.61 8.35 2.94
CA GLY A 65 1.37 7.57 3.01
C GLY A 65 1.55 6.28 3.80
N ILE A 66 2.60 5.51 3.49
CA ILE A 66 2.94 4.26 4.19
C ILE A 66 3.32 4.56 5.64
N ALA A 67 4.19 5.53 5.91
CA ALA A 67 4.54 5.85 7.29
C ALA A 67 3.34 6.32 8.13
N ALA A 68 2.43 7.11 7.54
CA ALA A 68 1.19 7.51 8.20
C ALA A 68 0.25 6.33 8.45
N TYR A 69 0.19 5.37 7.52
CA TYR A 69 -0.57 4.14 7.67
C TYR A 69 -0.08 3.32 8.88
N HIS A 70 1.23 3.15 9.03
CA HIS A 70 1.80 2.46 10.19
C HIS A 70 1.59 3.21 11.52
N CYS A 71 1.43 4.54 11.48
CA CYS A 71 1.04 5.33 12.65
C CYS A 71 -0.47 5.29 12.96
N GLY A 72 -1.29 4.63 12.12
CA GLY A 72 -2.75 4.68 12.23
C GLY A 72 -3.37 6.05 11.86
N ASP A 73 -2.61 6.97 11.25
CA ASP A 73 -3.13 8.22 10.71
C ASP A 73 -3.77 7.97 9.33
N TRP A 74 -4.92 7.30 9.36
CA TRP A 74 -5.64 6.85 8.16
C TRP A 74 -6.01 8.00 7.22
N ALA A 75 -6.31 9.17 7.77
CA ALA A 75 -6.70 10.34 6.98
C ALA A 75 -5.52 10.87 6.16
N GLN A 76 -4.35 11.02 6.79
CA GLN A 76 -3.15 11.44 6.08
C GLN A 76 -2.69 10.37 5.09
N ALA A 77 -2.66 9.10 5.52
CA ALA A 77 -2.28 7.98 4.68
C ALA A 77 -3.10 7.95 3.39
N LEU A 78 -4.43 7.99 3.51
CA LEU A 78 -5.34 7.99 2.37
C LEU A 78 -5.10 9.15 1.40
N ALA A 79 -4.87 10.35 1.93
CA ALA A 79 -4.64 11.55 1.13
C ALA A 79 -3.34 11.44 0.31
N GLU A 80 -2.26 10.97 0.95
CA GLU A 80 -0.94 10.86 0.32
C GLU A 80 -0.85 9.68 -0.66
N LEU A 81 -1.41 8.51 -0.31
CA LEU A 81 -1.45 7.35 -1.21
C LEU A 81 -2.27 7.64 -2.48
N ARG A 82 -3.41 8.32 -2.35
CA ARG A 82 -4.18 8.80 -3.52
C ARG A 82 -3.40 9.81 -4.36
N ALA A 83 -2.61 10.67 -3.72
CA ALA A 83 -1.75 11.61 -4.45
C ALA A 83 -0.64 10.87 -5.21
N ALA A 84 0.03 9.92 -4.56
CA ALA A 84 1.05 9.07 -5.18
C ALA A 84 0.50 8.35 -6.42
N ARG A 85 -0.70 7.76 -6.32
CA ARG A 85 -1.38 7.11 -7.46
C ARG A 85 -1.66 8.07 -8.61
N ARG A 86 -2.23 9.26 -8.34
CA ARG A 86 -2.46 10.28 -9.39
C ARG A 86 -1.17 10.74 -10.07
N MET A 87 -0.04 10.61 -9.36
CA MET A 87 1.28 10.98 -9.85
C MET A 87 2.01 9.83 -10.55
N GLY A 88 1.36 8.67 -10.69
CA GLY A 88 1.93 7.53 -11.40
C GLY A 88 2.88 6.67 -10.57
N SER A 89 2.64 6.54 -9.26
CA SER A 89 3.32 5.51 -8.44
C SER A 89 3.22 4.14 -9.14
N LYS A 90 4.30 3.37 -9.05
CA LYS A 90 4.42 2.02 -9.61
C LYS A 90 3.96 0.94 -8.64
N SER A 91 3.78 1.28 -7.37
CA SER A 91 3.37 0.36 -6.32
C SER A 91 1.87 0.11 -6.37
N ALA A 92 1.44 -1.09 -5.99
CA ALA A 92 0.02 -1.40 -5.83
C ALA A 92 -0.50 -0.79 -4.52
N LEU A 93 -0.92 0.48 -4.55
CA LEU A 93 -1.36 1.19 -3.36
C LEU A 93 -2.84 0.95 -2.99
N LEU A 94 -3.58 0.18 -3.80
CA LEU A 94 -5.01 -0.05 -3.59
C LEU A 94 -5.35 -0.77 -2.28
N PRO A 95 -4.62 -1.83 -1.83
CA PRO A 95 -4.89 -2.48 -0.55
C PRO A 95 -4.82 -1.52 0.63
N LEU A 96 -3.73 -0.74 0.74
CA LEU A 96 -3.54 0.26 1.78
C LEU A 96 -4.62 1.36 1.74
N ILE A 97 -5.02 1.81 0.55
CA ILE A 97 -6.10 2.81 0.38
C ILE A 97 -7.44 2.26 0.87
N ALA A 98 -7.76 1.01 0.53
CA ALA A 98 -8.99 0.36 0.97
C ALA A 98 -8.98 0.18 2.50
N ASP A 99 -7.84 -0.19 3.09
CA ASP A 99 -7.73 -0.35 4.53
C ASP A 99 -7.81 0.99 5.27
N CYS A 100 -7.23 2.07 4.71
CA CYS A 100 -7.43 3.42 5.27
C CYS A 100 -8.90 3.83 5.32
N GLU A 101 -9.71 3.50 4.29
CA GLU A 101 -11.15 3.77 4.34
C GLU A 101 -11.83 2.96 5.44
N ARG A 102 -11.42 1.70 5.63
CA ARG A 102 -11.87 0.86 6.75
C ARG A 102 -11.51 1.47 8.11
N GLY A 103 -10.25 1.89 8.30
CA GLY A 103 -9.76 2.57 9.50
C GLY A 103 -10.46 3.92 9.79
N LEU A 104 -11.01 4.57 8.76
CA LEU A 104 -11.86 5.76 8.89
C LEU A 104 -13.35 5.44 9.17
N GLY A 105 -13.69 4.16 9.41
CA GLY A 105 -15.06 3.72 9.67
C GLY A 105 -15.94 3.67 8.42
N ARG A 106 -15.35 3.44 7.24
CA ARG A 106 -16.07 3.34 5.95
C ARG A 106 -15.84 1.99 5.28
N PRO A 107 -16.18 0.87 5.94
CA PRO A 107 -15.93 -0.48 5.41
C PRO A 107 -16.62 -0.73 4.06
N GLU A 108 -17.78 -0.13 3.79
CA GLU A 108 -18.47 -0.25 2.49
C GLU A 108 -17.60 0.29 1.34
N ARG A 109 -16.85 1.36 1.59
CA ARG A 109 -15.95 1.94 0.60
C ARG A 109 -14.76 1.02 0.31
N ALA A 110 -14.22 0.37 1.32
CA ALA A 110 -13.18 -0.64 1.16
C ALA A 110 -13.67 -1.81 0.28
N ILE A 111 -14.90 -2.29 0.52
CA ILE A 111 -15.55 -3.34 -0.29
C ILE A 111 -15.77 -2.90 -1.74
N GLU A 112 -16.19 -1.65 -1.97
CA GLU A 112 -16.37 -1.11 -3.31
C GLU A 112 -15.05 -1.05 -4.09
N LEU A 113 -13.98 -0.56 -3.45
CA LEU A 113 -12.64 -0.51 -4.02
C LEU A 113 -12.14 -1.92 -4.39
N ALA A 114 -12.37 -2.90 -3.53
CA ALA A 114 -11.99 -4.30 -3.77
C ALA A 114 -12.74 -4.98 -4.93
N ARG A 115 -13.85 -4.38 -5.41
CA ARG A 115 -14.63 -4.85 -6.56
C ARG A 115 -14.37 -4.02 -7.83
N GLY A 116 -13.50 -3.02 -7.76
CA GLY A 116 -13.21 -2.11 -8.85
C GLY A 116 -12.32 -2.71 -9.94
N PRO A 117 -12.23 -2.05 -11.12
CA PRO A 117 -11.42 -2.53 -12.24
C PRO A 117 -9.92 -2.58 -11.95
N GLU A 118 -9.42 -1.78 -11.01
CA GLU A 118 -8.02 -1.84 -10.57
C GLU A 118 -7.74 -3.06 -9.70
N ALA A 119 -8.69 -3.47 -8.84
CA ALA A 119 -8.57 -4.68 -8.05
C ALA A 119 -8.40 -5.92 -8.92
N ALA A 120 -9.07 -5.95 -10.08
CA ALA A 120 -8.95 -7.02 -11.07
C ALA A 120 -7.58 -7.10 -11.76
N GLN A 121 -6.75 -6.06 -11.63
CA GLN A 121 -5.39 -6.03 -12.19
C GLN A 121 -4.32 -6.45 -11.17
N LEU A 122 -4.68 -6.57 -9.89
CA LEU A 122 -3.75 -7.04 -8.86
C LEU A 122 -3.49 -8.54 -9.00
N SER A 123 -2.30 -8.96 -8.58
CA SER A 123 -1.88 -10.36 -8.57
C SER A 123 -0.91 -10.61 -7.42
N GLY A 124 -0.77 -11.87 -7.00
CA GLY A 124 0.12 -12.23 -5.90
C GLY A 124 -0.27 -11.54 -4.59
N ASP A 125 0.75 -11.12 -3.84
CA ASP A 125 0.61 -10.55 -2.49
C ASP A 125 -0.36 -9.35 -2.46
N ASP A 126 -0.31 -8.45 -3.44
CA ASP A 126 -1.20 -7.27 -3.49
C ASP A 126 -2.69 -7.66 -3.60
N ALA A 127 -3.00 -8.72 -4.37
CA ALA A 127 -4.36 -9.21 -4.49
C ALA A 127 -4.82 -9.91 -3.21
N ASP A 128 -3.91 -10.61 -2.54
CA ASP A 128 -4.16 -11.29 -1.27
C ASP A 128 -4.39 -10.29 -0.14
N GLU A 129 -3.58 -9.23 -0.06
CA GLU A 129 -3.77 -8.11 0.86
C GLU A 129 -5.13 -7.45 0.67
N LEU A 130 -5.51 -7.11 -0.57
CA LEU A 130 -6.82 -6.50 -0.84
C LEU A 130 -7.97 -7.43 -0.45
N ARG A 131 -7.82 -8.75 -0.64
CA ARG A 131 -8.81 -9.75 -0.23
C ARG A 131 -8.97 -9.78 1.28
N ILE A 132 -7.87 -9.74 2.03
CA ILE A 132 -7.86 -9.67 3.50
C ILE A 132 -8.55 -8.38 3.96
N VAL A 133 -8.24 -7.25 3.34
CA VAL A 133 -8.88 -5.96 3.65
C VAL A 133 -10.39 -6.02 3.42
N ALA A 134 -10.83 -6.57 2.28
CA ALA A 134 -12.24 -6.71 1.95
C ALA A 134 -12.99 -7.66 2.90
N ALA A 135 -12.34 -8.75 3.33
CA ALA A 135 -12.90 -9.66 4.33
C ALA A 135 -13.05 -8.97 5.69
N GLY A 136 -12.03 -8.23 6.16
CA GLY A 136 -12.14 -7.49 7.42
C GLY A 136 -13.20 -6.38 7.35
N ALA A 137 -13.32 -5.68 6.22
CA ALA A 137 -14.39 -4.70 6.02
C ALA A 137 -15.79 -5.34 6.12
N ARG A 138 -15.95 -6.59 5.68
CA ARG A 138 -17.19 -7.35 5.91
C ARG A 138 -17.40 -7.69 7.38
N ALA A 139 -16.35 -8.10 8.06
CA ALA A 139 -16.41 -8.39 9.49
C ALA A 139 -16.84 -7.16 10.31
N ASP A 140 -16.33 -5.97 9.97
CA ASP A 140 -16.73 -4.70 10.60
C ASP A 140 -18.23 -4.40 10.45
N LEU A 141 -18.85 -4.90 9.37
CA LEU A 141 -20.29 -4.80 9.11
C LEU A 141 -21.11 -5.95 9.72
N GLY A 142 -20.49 -6.86 10.47
CA GLY A 142 -21.13 -8.06 11.01
C GLY A 142 -21.40 -9.16 9.96
N GLN A 143 -20.88 -9.01 8.75
CA GLN A 143 -21.08 -9.91 7.60
C GLN A 143 -20.08 -11.10 7.62
N LEU A 144 -20.05 -11.84 8.74
CA LEU A 144 -19.01 -12.84 9.01
C LEU A 144 -18.97 -13.99 7.99
N GLU A 145 -20.13 -14.50 7.58
CA GLU A 145 -20.21 -15.57 6.55
C GLU A 145 -19.65 -15.11 5.20
N GLN A 146 -19.93 -13.86 4.81
CA GLN A 146 -19.40 -13.30 3.57
C GLN A 146 -17.90 -13.02 3.68
N ALA A 147 -17.40 -12.61 4.85
CA ALA A 147 -15.96 -12.47 5.12
C ALA A 147 -15.23 -13.82 4.96
N LEU A 148 -15.78 -14.90 5.53
CA LEU A 148 -15.22 -16.25 5.40
C LEU A 148 -15.24 -16.73 3.94
N THR A 149 -16.30 -16.44 3.20
CA THR A 149 -16.39 -16.79 1.78
C THR A 149 -15.31 -16.10 0.97
N VAL A 150 -15.05 -14.81 1.25
CA VAL A 150 -13.98 -14.04 0.60
C VAL A 150 -12.62 -14.70 0.86
N LEU A 151 -12.31 -15.14 2.08
CA LEU A 151 -11.02 -15.74 2.42
C LEU A 151 -10.86 -17.19 1.96
N SER A 152 -11.95 -17.96 1.92
CA SER A 152 -11.92 -19.40 1.62
C SER A 152 -11.91 -19.70 0.12
N THR A 153 -12.21 -18.72 -0.71
CA THR A 153 -12.17 -18.87 -2.17
C THR A 153 -10.71 -18.71 -2.63
N PRO A 154 -10.09 -19.73 -3.24
CA PRO A 154 -8.75 -19.59 -3.79
C PRO A 154 -8.70 -18.42 -4.78
N PRO A 155 -7.58 -17.68 -4.86
CA PRO A 155 -7.37 -16.74 -5.96
C PRO A 155 -7.66 -17.45 -7.28
N LEU A 156 -8.50 -16.88 -8.13
CA LEU A 156 -8.65 -17.38 -9.50
C LEU A 156 -7.30 -17.19 -10.18
N ASP A 157 -6.56 -18.27 -10.45
CA ASP A 157 -5.34 -18.22 -11.24
C ASP A 157 -5.71 -17.76 -12.67
N PRO A 158 -5.25 -16.58 -13.12
CA PRO A 158 -5.52 -16.10 -14.47
C PRO A 158 -4.92 -17.01 -15.56
N ARG A 159 -3.99 -17.90 -15.18
CA ARG A 159 -3.33 -18.88 -16.06
C ARG A 159 -3.93 -20.28 -15.96
N GLY A 160 -4.98 -20.46 -15.17
CA GLY A 160 -5.82 -21.64 -15.18
C GLY A 160 -5.07 -22.98 -15.15
N VAL A 161 -4.38 -23.28 -14.04
CA VAL A 161 -4.10 -24.69 -13.71
C VAL A 161 -4.60 -25.00 -12.32
N PHE A 162 -5.85 -25.46 -12.24
CA PHE A 162 -6.30 -26.26 -11.11
C PHE A 162 -5.90 -27.71 -11.38
N PRO A 163 -5.04 -28.35 -10.57
CA PRO A 163 -5.00 -29.81 -10.56
C PRO A 163 -6.35 -30.31 -10.03
N VAL A 164 -7.16 -30.89 -10.90
CA VAL A 164 -8.32 -31.68 -10.49
C VAL A 164 -7.81 -32.86 -9.67
N ASN A 165 -8.02 -32.84 -8.37
CA ASN A 165 -7.79 -34.01 -7.53
C ASN A 165 -9.04 -34.92 -7.63
N GLU A 166 -9.07 -35.77 -8.65
CA GLU A 166 -9.94 -36.95 -8.68
C GLU A 166 -9.39 -37.97 -7.68
N SER A 167 -9.73 -37.83 -6.40
CA SER A 167 -9.55 -38.88 -5.38
C SER A 167 -10.36 -38.56 -4.12
N ALA A 168 -11.68 -38.63 -4.24
CA ALA A 168 -12.58 -38.83 -3.10
C ALA A 168 -13.79 -39.65 -3.54
N LEU A 169 -13.51 -40.86 -4.04
CA LEU A 169 -14.41 -42.00 -3.94
C LEU A 169 -13.73 -42.98 -2.98
N PHE A 170 -13.86 -42.74 -1.67
CA PHE A 170 -13.92 -43.73 -0.58
C PHE A 170 -14.41 -43.02 0.68
#